data_AF-A0A6G0JCZ8-F1
#
_entry.id   AF-A0A6G0JCZ8-F1
#
_cell.length_a   1.000
_cell.length_b   1.000
_cell.length_c   1.000
_cell.angle_alpha   90.00
_cell.angle_beta   90.00
_cell.angle_gamma   90.00
#
_symmetry.space_group_name_H-M   'P 1'
#
loop_
_entity.id
_entity.type
_entity.pdbx_description
1 polymer ?
#
loop_
_entity_poly.entity_id
_entity_poly.type
_entity_poly.pdbx_seq_one_letter_code
_entity_poly.pdbx_strand_id
1 'polypeptide(L)'
;MVFGSNVQVCWHKTCKYFEIEIREADVSPDCLVLTAERARPLLDENTIGVGAILRSTFNGEYEDIKGIHGMLVDENKRNRWHIPLHVDTASGGFIAPFISPDLLLDIRLPNVKSINVSGHKFGLVYAGMGWAIWREKEDLLEDLEFHVNYLGGDQLSLTLNFPKGEDNVVAQYYNLLRSAWTATVVSWRRAWKTPPSPA
;
A
#
# COMPACT_ATOMS: atom_id res chain seq x y z
N MET A 1 4.24 -6.74 13.07
CA MET A 1 4.36 -6.15 11.72
C MET A 1 5.71 -5.47 11.60
N VAL A 2 6.37 -5.56 10.44
CA VAL A 2 7.66 -4.92 10.19
C VAL A 2 7.53 -3.76 9.21
N PHE A 3 8.15 -2.62 9.52
CA PHE A 3 8.22 -1.41 8.68
C PHE A 3 9.60 -0.75 8.79
N GLY A 4 9.87 0.26 7.98
CA GLY A 4 10.94 1.23 8.29
C GLY A 4 10.42 2.31 9.25
N SER A 5 11.29 2.97 10.02
CA SER A 5 10.86 4.05 10.93
C SER A 5 10.37 5.32 10.22
N ASN A 6 10.47 5.36 8.88
CA ASN A 6 9.79 6.31 7.99
C ASN A 6 8.28 6.01 7.81
N VAL A 7 7.71 5.07 8.57
CA VAL A 7 6.31 4.68 8.48
C VAL A 7 5.34 5.79 8.88
N GLN A 8 4.20 5.87 8.19
CA GLN A 8 3.16 6.84 8.49
C GLN A 8 2.40 6.47 9.78
N VAL A 9 1.92 7.47 10.51
CA VAL A 9 1.26 7.29 11.83
C VAL A 9 0.02 6.37 11.81
N CYS A 10 -0.61 6.11 10.66
CA CYS A 10 -1.74 5.18 10.53
C CYS A 10 -1.34 3.76 10.91
N TRP A 11 -0.10 3.35 10.63
CA TRP A 11 0.41 2.03 10.98
C TRP A 11 0.69 1.93 12.48
N HIS A 12 1.22 2.98 13.10
CA HIS A 12 1.32 3.07 14.57
C HIS A 12 -0.06 2.96 15.24
N LYS A 13 -1.06 3.67 14.71
CA LYS A 13 -2.44 3.60 15.20
C LYS A 13 -3.01 2.19 15.04
N THR A 14 -2.85 1.59 13.86
CA THR A 14 -3.30 0.21 13.58
C THR A 14 -2.67 -0.76 14.56
N CYS A 15 -1.34 -0.75 14.69
CA CYS A 15 -0.64 -1.66 15.59
C CYS A 15 -1.08 -1.47 17.05
N LYS A 16 -1.27 -0.21 17.47
CA LYS A 16 -1.76 0.10 18.82
C LYS A 16 -3.20 -0.36 19.06
N TYR A 17 -4.10 -0.17 18.10
CA TYR A 17 -5.53 -0.49 18.27
C TYR A 17 -5.82 -1.98 18.17
N PHE A 18 -5.03 -2.72 17.39
CA PHE A 18 -5.19 -4.16 17.19
C PHE A 18 -4.18 -4.99 17.99
N GLU A 19 -3.48 -4.38 18.95
CA GLU A 19 -2.52 -5.05 19.84
C GLU A 19 -1.42 -5.83 19.08
N ILE A 20 -0.97 -5.28 17.96
CA ILE A 20 0.10 -5.84 17.13
C ILE A 20 1.41 -5.19 17.53
N GLU A 21 2.45 -6.00 17.78
CA GLU A 21 3.81 -5.50 17.94
C GLU A 21 4.30 -4.85 16.64
N ILE A 22 4.73 -3.58 16.73
CA ILE A 22 5.36 -2.86 15.63
C ILE A 22 6.88 -2.95 15.77
N ARG A 23 7.55 -3.42 14.72
CA ARG A 23 9.01 -3.52 14.65
C ARG A 23 9.49 -2.63 13.51
N GLU A 24 10.31 -1.65 13.85
CA GLU A 24 10.74 -0.61 12.93
C GLU A 24 12.23 -0.71 12.68
N ALA A 25 12.62 -0.69 11.41
CA ALA A 25 14.00 -0.61 11.03
C ALA A 25 14.44 0.86 11.00
N ASP A 26 15.44 1.20 11.81
CA ASP A 26 15.92 2.57 11.94
C ASP A 26 16.44 3.15 10.62
N VAL A 27 16.21 4.44 10.42
CA VAL A 27 16.85 5.23 9.36
C VAL A 27 18.28 5.60 9.75
N SER A 28 19.10 5.86 8.75
CA SER A 28 20.46 6.38 8.93
C SER A 28 20.70 7.50 7.91
N PRO A 29 21.77 8.31 8.07
CA PRO A 29 22.08 9.39 7.11
C PRO A 29 22.24 8.92 5.66
N ASP A 30 22.62 7.66 5.46
CA ASP A 30 22.88 7.01 4.18
C ASP A 30 21.69 6.21 3.62
N CYS A 31 20.67 5.91 4.45
CA CYS A 31 19.47 5.22 3.98
C CYS A 31 18.27 5.57 4.87
N LEU A 32 17.28 6.21 4.25
CA LEU A 32 16.14 6.86 4.91
C LEU A 32 14.83 6.06 4.79
N VAL A 33 14.89 4.85 4.25
CA VAL A 33 13.72 4.02 3.93
C VAL A 33 13.95 2.57 4.34
N LEU A 34 12.90 1.75 4.35
CA LEU A 34 13.05 0.31 4.57
C LEU A 34 13.80 -0.36 3.41
N THR A 35 14.74 -1.25 3.74
CA THR A 35 15.40 -2.13 2.77
C THR A 35 15.23 -3.58 3.19
N ALA A 36 15.47 -4.51 2.26
CA ALA A 36 15.45 -5.94 2.54
C ALA A 36 16.45 -6.33 3.66
N GLU A 37 17.64 -5.72 3.66
CA GLU A 37 18.67 -5.96 4.68
C GLU A 37 18.21 -5.52 6.08
N ARG A 38 17.54 -4.37 6.16
CA ARG A 38 17.04 -3.80 7.43
C ARG A 38 15.80 -4.50 7.95
N ALA A 39 14.93 -4.99 7.05
CA ALA A 39 13.73 -5.72 7.43
C ALA A 39 14.03 -7.14 7.93
N ARG A 40 14.98 -7.84 7.29
CA ARG A 40 15.29 -9.26 7.57
C ARG A 40 15.54 -9.59 9.05
N PRO A 41 16.37 -8.86 9.81
CA PRO A 41 16.63 -9.18 11.22
C PRO A 41 15.43 -8.95 12.16
N LEU A 42 14.37 -8.28 11.68
CA LEU A 42 13.15 -8.01 12.46
C LEU A 42 12.07 -9.09 12.27
N LEU A 43 12.28 -10.01 11.33
CA LEU A 43 11.35 -11.10 11.02
C LEU A 43 11.50 -12.25 12.02
N ASP A 44 10.37 -12.80 12.42
CA ASP A 44 10.25 -14.03 13.21
C ASP A 44 8.96 -14.78 12.84
N GLU A 45 8.69 -15.89 13.52
CA GLU A 45 7.49 -16.71 13.32
C GLU A 45 6.17 -16.00 13.63
N ASN A 46 6.19 -14.91 14.39
CA ASN A 46 5.01 -14.12 14.75
C ASN A 46 4.78 -12.93 13.80
N THR A 47 5.62 -12.80 12.77
CA THR A 47 5.53 -11.68 11.83
C THR A 47 4.34 -11.88 10.88
N ILE A 48 3.26 -11.15 11.13
CA ILE A 48 2.03 -11.21 10.31
C ILE A 48 2.14 -10.48 8.97
N GLY A 49 3.22 -9.74 8.72
CA GLY A 49 3.44 -9.01 7.48
C GLY A 49 4.54 -7.98 7.54
N VAL A 50 5.04 -7.62 6.35
CA VAL A 50 5.92 -6.47 6.11
C VAL A 50 5.14 -5.41 5.35
N GLY A 51 5.19 -4.16 5.81
CA GLY A 51 4.64 -3.03 5.07
C GLY A 51 5.75 -2.24 4.42
N ALA A 52 5.73 -2.18 3.09
CA ALA A 52 6.68 -1.40 2.31
C ALA A 52 5.99 -0.17 1.71
N ILE A 53 6.67 0.97 1.70
CA ILE A 53 6.11 2.28 1.38
C ILE A 53 6.54 2.70 -0.02
N LEU A 54 5.57 2.75 -0.92
CA LEU A 54 5.78 3.31 -2.24
C LEU A 54 5.57 4.82 -2.17
N ARG A 55 6.69 5.54 -1.97
CA ARG A 55 6.81 7.00 -1.79
C ARG A 55 6.61 7.45 -0.35
N SER A 56 7.71 7.47 0.40
CA SER A 56 7.80 7.96 1.77
C SER A 56 7.22 9.36 1.94
N THR A 57 6.53 9.58 3.06
CA THR A 57 5.98 10.91 3.41
C THR A 57 7.09 11.93 3.72
N PHE A 58 8.26 11.47 4.16
CA PHE A 58 9.34 12.33 4.64
C PHE A 58 10.24 12.86 3.52
N ASN A 59 10.63 12.00 2.57
CA ASN A 59 11.58 12.34 1.49
C ASN A 59 11.06 12.00 0.08
N GLY A 60 9.92 11.32 -0.06
CA GLY A 60 9.36 10.95 -1.36
C GLY A 60 10.07 9.79 -2.07
N GLU A 61 11.01 9.11 -1.42
CA GLU A 61 11.72 7.95 -1.98
C GLU A 61 10.83 6.71 -2.06
N TYR A 62 11.12 5.86 -3.03
CA TYR A 62 10.47 4.56 -3.19
C TYR A 62 11.32 3.50 -2.48
N GLU A 63 10.70 2.73 -1.59
CA GLU A 63 11.33 1.50 -1.10
C GLU A 63 11.47 0.48 -2.22
N ASP A 64 12.53 -0.32 -2.20
CA ASP A 64 12.73 -1.42 -3.15
C ASP A 64 11.78 -2.59 -2.84
N ILE A 65 10.53 -2.44 -3.27
CA ILE A 65 9.46 -3.44 -3.11
C ILE A 65 9.89 -4.79 -3.70
N LYS A 66 10.62 -4.78 -4.82
CA LYS A 66 11.08 -6.00 -5.48
C LYS A 66 12.16 -6.71 -4.66
N GLY A 67 13.11 -5.97 -4.11
CA GLY A 67 14.14 -6.50 -3.20
C GLY A 67 13.54 -7.05 -1.91
N ILE A 68 12.63 -6.30 -1.27
CA ILE A 68 11.91 -6.74 -0.06
C ILE A 68 11.10 -8.01 -0.36
N HIS A 69 10.39 -8.06 -1.49
CA HIS A 69 9.69 -9.25 -1.94
C HIS A 69 10.64 -10.44 -2.11
N GLY A 70 11.78 -10.26 -2.78
CA GLY A 70 12.79 -11.31 -2.96
C GLY A 70 13.29 -11.88 -1.64
N MET A 71 13.59 -11.00 -0.68
CA MET A 71 13.95 -11.41 0.68
C MET A 71 12.84 -12.23 1.35
N LEU A 72 11.58 -11.81 1.24
CA LEU A 72 10.45 -12.54 1.82
C LEU A 72 10.24 -13.91 1.18
N VAL A 73 10.45 -14.05 -0.13
CA VAL A 73 10.43 -15.36 -0.80
C VAL A 73 11.46 -16.30 -0.18
N ASP A 74 12.68 -15.81 0.04
CA ASP A 74 13.75 -16.60 0.64
C ASP A 74 13.46 -16.99 2.10
N GLU A 75 13.01 -16.04 2.93
CA GLU A 75 12.70 -16.29 4.35
C GLU A 75 11.49 -17.21 4.52
N ASN A 76 10.42 -17.02 3.74
CA ASN A 76 9.26 -17.90 3.74
C ASN A 76 9.66 -19.34 3.37
N LYS A 77 10.51 -19.51 2.36
CA LYS A 77 11.02 -20.82 1.96
C LYS A 77 11.91 -21.45 3.03
N ARG A 78 12.83 -20.68 3.63
CA ARG A 78 13.80 -21.16 4.61
C ARG A 78 13.14 -21.62 5.90
N ASN A 79 12.20 -20.84 6.40
CA ASN A 79 11.59 -21.06 7.72
C ASN A 79 10.21 -21.73 7.65
N ARG A 80 9.68 -21.98 6.44
CA ARG A 80 8.30 -22.42 6.20
C ARG A 80 7.27 -21.44 6.77
N TRP A 81 7.56 -20.15 6.62
CA TRP A 81 6.64 -19.07 6.95
C TRP A 81 5.80 -18.67 5.74
N HIS A 82 4.78 -17.85 6.00
CA HIS A 82 3.90 -17.28 5.00
C HIS A 82 3.74 -15.77 5.20
N ILE A 83 4.84 -15.06 5.44
CA ILE A 83 4.84 -13.62 5.69
C ILE A 83 4.44 -12.88 4.40
N PRO A 84 3.31 -12.15 4.39
CA PRO A 84 2.86 -11.38 3.24
C PRO A 84 3.56 -10.01 3.18
N LEU A 85 3.53 -9.42 1.98
CA LEU A 85 3.93 -8.03 1.74
C LEU A 85 2.67 -7.19 1.49
N HIS A 86 2.51 -6.13 2.28
CA HIS A 86 1.57 -5.04 2.01
C HIS A 86 2.34 -3.86 1.42
N VAL A 87 1.81 -3.24 0.36
CA VAL A 87 2.43 -2.03 -0.21
C VAL A 87 1.57 -0.81 0.11
N ASP A 88 2.08 0.06 0.97
CA ASP A 88 1.49 1.37 1.23
C ASP A 88 1.82 2.30 0.06
N THR A 89 0.91 2.36 -0.90
CA THR A 89 1.01 3.24 -2.06
C THR A 89 0.19 4.52 -1.88
N ALA A 90 -0.07 4.96 -0.64
CA ALA A 90 -0.98 6.08 -0.35
C ALA A 90 -0.76 7.28 -1.28
N SER A 91 0.51 7.63 -1.53
CA SER A 91 0.86 8.66 -2.52
C SER A 91 1.38 8.09 -3.85
N GLY A 92 2.22 7.04 -3.83
CA GLY A 92 2.84 6.50 -5.04
C GLY A 92 1.90 5.77 -6.00
N GLY A 93 0.74 5.29 -5.54
CA GLY A 93 -0.14 4.42 -6.32
C GLY A 93 -0.82 5.10 -7.51
N PHE A 94 -1.00 6.43 -7.46
CA PHE A 94 -1.46 7.22 -8.60
C PHE A 94 -0.34 7.96 -9.34
N ILE A 95 0.93 7.63 -9.04
CA ILE A 95 2.10 8.21 -9.71
C ILE A 95 2.86 7.11 -10.48
N ALA A 96 3.37 6.11 -9.75
CA ALA A 96 4.30 5.11 -10.28
C ALA A 96 3.78 4.38 -11.52
N PRO A 97 2.50 3.96 -11.60
CA PRO A 97 1.99 3.31 -12.81
C PRO A 97 2.10 4.18 -14.07
N PHE A 98 2.06 5.51 -13.95
CA PHE A 98 2.02 6.42 -15.09
C PHE A 98 3.41 6.90 -15.55
N ILE A 99 4.37 6.99 -14.63
CA ILE A 99 5.72 7.49 -14.93
C ILE A 99 6.79 6.39 -14.96
N SER A 100 6.55 5.28 -14.26
CA SER A 100 7.47 4.15 -14.12
C SER A 100 6.74 2.79 -14.23
N PRO A 101 6.01 2.52 -15.34
CA PRO A 101 5.14 1.34 -15.48
C PRO A 101 5.91 0.01 -15.40
N ASP A 102 7.18 0.01 -15.78
CA ASP A 102 8.02 -1.19 -15.83
C ASP A 102 8.56 -1.61 -14.45
N LEU A 103 8.47 -0.74 -13.44
CA LEU A 103 8.87 -1.10 -12.08
C LEU A 103 7.87 -2.09 -11.47
N LEU A 104 8.39 -3.18 -10.91
CA LEU A 104 7.61 -4.20 -10.20
C LEU A 104 7.38 -3.74 -8.76
N LEU A 105 6.23 -3.12 -8.50
CA LEU A 105 5.90 -2.46 -7.23
C LEU A 105 4.53 -2.87 -6.68
N ASP A 106 3.86 -3.80 -7.33
CA ASP A 106 2.44 -4.13 -7.11
C ASP A 106 2.21 -5.65 -7.13
N ILE A 107 0.94 -6.08 -7.28
CA ILE A 107 0.50 -7.47 -7.33
C ILE A 107 1.16 -8.32 -8.43
N ARG A 108 1.95 -7.75 -9.36
CA ARG A 108 2.84 -8.56 -10.21
C ARG A 108 3.83 -9.39 -9.39
N LEU A 109 4.13 -8.97 -8.16
CA LEU A 109 4.95 -9.71 -7.21
C LEU A 109 4.07 -10.65 -6.35
N PRO A 110 4.27 -11.98 -6.38
CA PRO A 110 3.38 -12.96 -5.72
C PRO A 110 3.11 -12.75 -4.23
N ASN A 111 4.12 -12.32 -3.45
CA ASN A 111 3.94 -12.08 -2.02
C ASN A 111 3.29 -10.72 -1.71
N VAL A 112 3.07 -9.84 -2.71
CA VAL A 112 2.25 -8.65 -2.52
C VAL A 112 0.79 -9.09 -2.45
N LYS A 113 0.23 -9.05 -1.23
CA LYS A 113 -1.13 -9.54 -0.93
C LYS A 113 -2.16 -8.44 -0.82
N SER A 114 -1.74 -7.22 -0.52
CA SER A 114 -2.63 -6.06 -0.49
C SER A 114 -1.89 -4.76 -0.74
N ILE A 115 -2.64 -3.77 -1.23
CA ILE A 115 -2.18 -2.43 -1.58
C ILE A 115 -3.21 -1.41 -1.11
N ASN A 116 -2.78 -0.32 -0.47
CA ASN A 116 -3.63 0.86 -0.28
C ASN A 116 -3.22 2.02 -1.19
N VAL A 117 -4.16 2.89 -1.57
CA VAL A 117 -3.88 4.14 -2.27
C VAL A 117 -4.87 5.25 -1.87
N SER A 118 -4.39 6.48 -1.71
CA SER A 118 -5.25 7.61 -1.36
C SER A 118 -5.70 8.36 -2.61
N GLY A 119 -6.98 8.23 -2.97
CA GLY A 119 -7.59 8.99 -4.07
C GLY A 119 -7.47 10.50 -3.87
N HIS A 120 -7.56 10.94 -2.61
CA HIS A 120 -7.43 12.35 -2.25
C HIS A 120 -5.99 12.90 -2.20
N LYS A 121 -4.99 12.09 -2.59
CA LYS A 121 -3.62 12.55 -2.81
C LYS A 121 -3.40 12.77 -4.30
N PHE A 122 -2.74 11.82 -4.95
CA PHE A 122 -2.44 11.89 -6.38
C PHE A 122 -3.54 11.27 -7.26
N GLY A 123 -4.64 10.78 -6.67
CA GLY A 123 -5.85 10.36 -7.40
C GLY A 123 -6.75 11.53 -7.83
N LEU A 124 -6.36 12.76 -7.50
CA LEU A 124 -6.96 14.03 -7.94
C LEU A 124 -8.38 14.29 -7.43
N VAL A 125 -8.74 13.69 -6.29
CA VAL A 125 -10.02 13.92 -5.60
C VAL A 125 -9.81 14.79 -4.36
N TYR A 126 -10.85 15.46 -3.87
CA TYR A 126 -10.80 16.17 -2.60
C TYR A 126 -10.65 15.19 -1.40
N ALA A 127 -10.28 15.74 -0.25
CA ALA A 127 -10.08 14.98 0.99
C ALA A 127 -11.29 14.08 1.32
N GLY A 128 -11.01 12.82 1.68
CA GLY A 128 -12.04 11.85 2.08
C GLY A 128 -12.08 10.54 1.29
N MET A 129 -11.22 10.36 0.27
CA MET A 129 -11.18 9.13 -0.55
C MET A 129 -9.91 8.29 -0.42
N GLY A 130 -10.06 6.98 -0.19
CA GLY A 130 -8.98 5.99 -0.23
C GLY A 130 -9.49 4.63 -0.71
N TRP A 131 -8.57 3.82 -1.21
CA TRP A 131 -8.82 2.48 -1.72
C TRP A 131 -7.88 1.49 -1.05
N ALA A 132 -8.38 0.30 -0.74
CA ALA A 132 -7.60 -0.86 -0.35
C ALA A 132 -7.97 -2.01 -1.30
N ILE A 133 -6.97 -2.71 -1.80
CA ILE A 133 -7.09 -3.74 -2.82
C ILE A 133 -6.35 -4.96 -2.28
N TRP A 134 -7.02 -6.11 -2.29
CA TRP A 134 -6.41 -7.41 -2.01
C TRP A 134 -6.12 -8.10 -3.34
N ARG A 135 -5.08 -8.93 -3.35
CA ARG A 135 -4.64 -9.63 -4.56
C ARG A 135 -5.66 -10.67 -4.99
N GLU A 136 -6.00 -11.59 -4.09
CA GLU A 136 -7.02 -12.63 -4.30
C GLU A 136 -8.09 -12.57 -3.20
N LYS A 137 -9.20 -13.29 -3.38
CA LYS A 137 -10.26 -13.36 -2.35
C LYS A 137 -9.71 -13.95 -1.04
N GLU A 138 -8.86 -14.97 -1.12
CA GLU A 138 -8.31 -15.69 0.03
C GLU A 138 -7.32 -14.84 0.85
N ASP A 139 -6.84 -13.71 0.31
CA ASP A 139 -6.02 -12.76 1.05
C ASP A 139 -6.85 -11.85 1.97
N LEU A 140 -8.19 -11.94 1.89
CA LEU A 140 -9.14 -11.33 2.80
C LEU A 140 -9.84 -12.42 3.63
N LEU A 141 -9.78 -12.30 4.95
CA LEU A 141 -10.45 -13.24 5.85
C LEU A 141 -11.97 -13.05 5.77
N GLU A 142 -12.70 -14.13 5.45
CA GLU A 142 -14.17 -14.12 5.34
C GLU A 142 -14.84 -13.67 6.65
N ASP A 143 -14.23 -13.93 7.81
CA ASP A 143 -14.75 -13.50 9.12
C ASP A 143 -14.72 -11.96 9.33
N LEU A 144 -14.08 -11.21 8.44
CA LEU A 144 -14.09 -9.74 8.46
C LEU A 144 -15.25 -9.16 7.64
N GLU A 145 -15.95 -10.00 6.87
CA GLU A 145 -17.04 -9.60 5.99
C GLU A 145 -18.35 -9.45 6.75
N PHE A 146 -18.99 -8.28 6.64
CA PHE A 146 -20.34 -8.06 7.15
C PHE A 146 -21.34 -8.01 6.00
N HIS A 147 -22.40 -8.79 6.10
CA HIS A 147 -23.51 -8.78 5.13
C HIS A 147 -24.65 -7.90 5.63
N VAL A 148 -25.01 -6.91 4.82
CA VAL A 148 -26.01 -5.90 5.14
C VAL A 148 -27.21 -6.07 4.22
N ASN A 149 -28.42 -6.22 4.77
CA ASN A 149 -29.63 -6.53 3.99
C ASN A 149 -30.82 -5.57 4.18
N TYR A 150 -30.69 -4.53 5.01
CA TYR A 150 -31.82 -3.64 5.36
C TYR A 150 -32.19 -2.63 4.25
N LEU A 151 -31.45 -2.60 3.14
CA LEU A 151 -31.72 -1.75 1.96
C LEU A 151 -32.37 -2.51 0.79
N GLY A 152 -32.85 -3.73 1.01
CA GLY A 152 -33.59 -4.51 0.02
C GLY A 152 -32.75 -5.46 -0.85
N GLY A 153 -31.46 -5.61 -0.53
CA GLY A 153 -30.56 -6.59 -1.15
C GLY A 153 -29.38 -6.89 -0.23
N ASP A 154 -28.68 -7.99 -0.47
CA ASP A 154 -27.47 -8.37 0.28
C ASP A 154 -26.26 -7.57 -0.23
N GLN A 155 -25.60 -6.84 0.67
CA GLN A 155 -24.43 -6.03 0.37
C GLN A 155 -23.29 -6.35 1.33
N LEU A 156 -22.15 -6.71 0.75
CA LEU A 156 -20.90 -6.90 1.49
C LEU A 156 -20.36 -5.54 1.97
N SER A 157 -20.04 -5.46 3.26
CA SER A 157 -19.45 -4.32 3.92
C SER A 157 -18.17 -4.71 4.65
N LEU A 158 -17.05 -4.12 4.23
CA LEU A 158 -15.73 -4.28 4.83
C LEU A 158 -15.15 -2.89 5.14
N THR A 159 -15.77 -2.17 6.07
CA THR A 159 -15.37 -0.81 6.42
C THR A 159 -15.51 -0.55 7.92
N LEU A 160 -14.59 0.25 8.48
CA LEU A 160 -14.71 0.75 9.86
C LEU A 160 -15.76 1.87 10.00
N ASN A 161 -16.01 2.60 8.90
CA ASN A 161 -17.05 3.63 8.84
C ASN A 161 -18.36 3.02 8.35
N PHE A 162 -19.49 3.65 8.68
CA PHE A 162 -20.80 3.22 8.21
C PHE A 162 -21.47 4.28 7.29
N PRO A 163 -22.17 5.33 7.78
CA PRO A 163 -22.63 6.37 6.87
C PRO A 163 -21.46 7.24 6.43
N LYS A 164 -21.38 7.53 5.14
CA LYS A 164 -20.39 8.43 4.54
C LYS A 164 -20.96 9.10 3.29
N GLY A 165 -20.42 10.26 2.94
CA GLY A 165 -20.69 10.88 1.64
C GLY A 165 -20.11 10.03 0.50
N GLU A 166 -20.84 9.95 -0.61
CA GLU A 166 -20.44 9.21 -1.82
C GLU A 166 -19.92 10.14 -2.94
N ASP A 167 -19.96 11.45 -2.71
CA ASP A 167 -19.49 12.50 -3.60
C ASP A 167 -18.05 12.24 -4.09
N ASN A 168 -17.18 11.85 -3.16
CA ASN A 168 -15.79 11.54 -3.47
C ASN A 168 -15.63 10.24 -4.30
N VAL A 169 -16.55 9.28 -4.19
CA VAL A 169 -16.53 8.05 -5.02
C VAL A 169 -16.87 8.43 -6.46
N VAL A 170 -17.91 9.24 -6.64
CA VAL A 170 -18.34 9.77 -7.94
C VAL A 170 -17.24 10.62 -8.56
N ALA A 171 -16.60 11.50 -7.77
CA ALA A 171 -15.49 12.34 -8.24
C ALA A 171 -14.29 11.50 -8.68
N GLN A 172 -13.94 10.44 -7.94
CA GLN A 172 -12.87 9.53 -8.35
C GLN A 172 -13.19 8.84 -9.67
N TYR A 173 -14.42 8.34 -9.82
CA TYR A 173 -14.87 7.69 -11.04
C TYR A 173 -14.87 8.66 -12.24
N TYR A 174 -15.33 9.89 -12.04
CA TYR A 174 -15.25 10.95 -13.04
C TYR A 174 -13.80 11.20 -13.48
N ASN A 175 -12.86 11.33 -12.55
CA ASN A 175 -11.45 11.56 -12.88
C ASN A 175 -10.83 10.41 -13.68
N LEU A 176 -11.15 9.16 -13.32
CA LEU A 176 -10.67 7.98 -14.04
C LEU A 176 -11.17 7.97 -15.49
N LEU A 177 -12.45 8.31 -15.72
CA LEU A 177 -13.03 8.41 -17.06
C LEU A 177 -12.52 9.63 -17.84
N ARG A 178 -12.47 10.80 -17.20
CA ARG A 178 -12.18 12.09 -17.84
C ARG A 178 -10.72 12.24 -18.24
N SER A 179 -9.80 11.83 -17.37
CA SER A 179 -8.36 12.00 -17.61
C SER A 179 -7.81 10.90 -18.50
N ALA A 180 -8.43 9.70 -18.49
CA ALA A 180 -7.93 8.51 -19.18
C ALA A 180 -6.44 8.24 -18.87
N TRP A 181 -5.89 7.15 -19.42
CA TRP A 181 -4.47 6.84 -19.20
C TRP A 181 -3.56 7.95 -19.76
N THR A 182 -3.79 8.37 -21.00
CA THR A 182 -2.90 9.28 -21.74
C THR A 182 -2.80 10.68 -21.11
N ALA A 183 -3.90 11.31 -20.70
CA ALA A 183 -3.82 12.65 -20.12
C ALA A 183 -3.24 12.63 -18.70
N THR A 184 -3.43 11.52 -17.97
CA THR A 184 -2.81 11.31 -16.66
C THR A 184 -1.29 11.16 -16.78
N VAL A 185 -0.81 10.36 -17.74
CA VAL A 185 0.62 10.23 -18.05
C VAL A 185 1.24 11.58 -18.43
N VAL A 186 0.59 12.35 -19.31
CA VAL A 186 1.10 13.68 -19.72
C VAL A 186 1.21 14.62 -18.52
N SER A 187 0.20 14.64 -17.66
CA SER A 187 0.19 15.47 -16.45
C SER A 187 1.33 15.10 -15.51
N TRP A 188 1.52 13.80 -15.22
CA TRP A 188 2.58 13.36 -14.33
C TRP A 188 3.97 13.54 -14.91
N ARG A 189 4.19 13.26 -16.21
CA ARG A 189 5.48 13.50 -16.86
C ARG A 189 5.85 14.99 -16.94
N ARG A 190 4.86 15.90 -16.99
CA ARG A 190 5.11 17.34 -16.88
C ARG A 190 5.53 17.74 -15.47
N ALA A 191 4.90 17.16 -14.46
CA ALA A 191 5.22 17.43 -13.06
C ALA A 191 6.57 16.81 -12.63
N TRP A 192 6.93 15.66 -13.19
CA TRP A 192 8.12 14.88 -12.85
C TRP A 192 9.08 14.80 -14.03
N LYS A 193 10.06 15.71 -14.08
CA LYS A 193 11.09 15.74 -15.15
C LYS A 193 12.00 14.50 -15.14
N THR A 194 12.20 13.91 -13.96
CA THR A 194 12.96 12.67 -13.77
C THR A 194 12.11 11.73 -12.93
N PRO A 195 11.83 10.50 -13.38
CA PRO A 195 11.08 9.53 -12.58
C PRO A 195 11.90 9.17 -11.32
N PRO A 196 11.27 9.03 -10.15
CA PRO A 196 11.94 8.48 -8.97
C PRO A 196 12.40 7.04 -9.26
N SER A 197 13.64 6.73 -8.88
CA SER A 197 14.15 5.36 -8.83
C SER A 197 13.96 4.79 -7.43
N PRO A 198 13.76 3.46 -7.28
CA PRO A 198 13.88 2.79 -5.99
C PRO A 198 15.25 3.08 -5.37
N ALA A 199 15.26 3.26 -4.04
CA ALA A 199 16.48 3.38 -3.24
C ALA A 199 17.20 2.03 -3.10
#